data_AF-A0A2N5Z043-F1
#
_entry.id   AF-A0A2N5Z043-F1
#
_cell.length_a   1.000
_cell.length_b   1.000
_cell.length_c   1.000
_cell.angle_alpha   90.00
_cell.angle_beta   90.00
_cell.angle_gamma   90.00
#
_symmetry.space_group_name_H-M   'P 1'
#
loop_
_entity.id
_entity.type
_entity.pdbx_description
1 polymer ?
#
loop_
_entity_poly.entity_id
_entity_poly.type
_entity_poly.pdbx_seq_one_letter_code
_entity_poly.pdbx_strand_id
1 'polypeptide(L)'
;MIQKITSNKNKLIRNVILLQSKSRERKKQNLIVIEGRKEIELAFQSGINVKQLLYCNEIISSSEVQKMFENLSNDIQYFEVSRDVFSKISYRETTGGLVAIAETPEKNLCDLKITGKSVFVILESVEKPGNLGAIARIADGSGIDGVIVTEPLTDIYNPNAIRASLGCVFTNDIIVAEFSDVIDWLQKNKIKSYAAELKASELYHKADIQGNVAFVF
;
A
#
# COMPACT_ATOMS: atom_id res chain seq x y z
N MET A 1 23.43 -1.22 18.93
CA MET A 1 24.39 -0.68 17.95
C MET A 1 23.74 -0.73 16.57
N ILE A 2 23.69 0.39 15.86
CA ILE A 2 23.15 0.43 14.49
C ILE A 2 24.23 -0.11 13.55
N GLN A 3 23.89 -1.09 12.71
CA GLN A 3 24.84 -1.66 11.76
C GLN A 3 24.95 -0.76 10.53
N LYS A 4 26.18 -0.42 10.15
CA LYS A 4 26.47 0.32 8.90
C LYS A 4 26.75 -0.64 7.74
N ILE A 5 26.08 -0.45 6.62
CA ILE A 5 26.19 -1.25 5.40
C ILE A 5 26.73 -0.37 4.26
N THR A 6 27.91 -0.68 3.78
CA THR A 6 28.58 0.06 2.70
C THR A 6 28.74 -0.74 1.41
N SER A 7 28.40 -2.03 1.42
CA SER A 7 28.58 -2.93 0.28
C SER A 7 27.27 -3.33 -0.36
N ASN A 8 27.17 -3.11 -1.67
CA ASN A 8 26.05 -3.58 -2.50
C ASN A 8 25.92 -5.11 -2.58
N LYS A 9 26.97 -5.84 -2.19
CA LYS A 9 26.95 -7.32 -2.13
C LYS A 9 26.33 -7.83 -0.82
N ASN A 10 26.01 -6.95 0.12
CA ASN A 10 25.38 -7.33 1.38
C ASN A 10 24.04 -8.04 1.13
N LYS A 11 23.77 -9.09 1.92
CA LYS A 11 22.58 -9.95 1.78
C LYS A 11 21.27 -9.16 1.91
N LEU A 12 21.20 -8.21 2.84
CA LEU A 12 20.02 -7.37 3.06
C LEU A 12 19.74 -6.50 1.82
N ILE A 13 20.76 -5.84 1.29
CA ILE A 13 20.64 -4.96 0.12
C ILE A 13 20.18 -5.74 -1.12
N ARG A 14 20.75 -6.94 -1.33
CA ARG A 14 20.27 -7.85 -2.39
C ARG A 14 18.81 -8.23 -2.20
N ASN A 15 18.36 -8.45 -0.95
CA ASN A 15 16.97 -8.77 -0.68
C ASN A 15 16.04 -7.59 -0.99
N VAL A 16 16.40 -6.36 -0.61
CA VAL A 16 15.64 -5.16 -0.95
C VAL A 16 15.43 -5.05 -2.47
N ILE A 17 16.49 -5.22 -3.26
CA ILE A 17 16.41 -5.16 -4.73
C ILE A 17 15.51 -6.26 -5.30
N LEU A 18 15.57 -7.47 -4.74
CA LEU A 18 14.70 -8.58 -5.13
C LEU A 18 13.23 -8.28 -4.81
N LEU A 19 12.94 -7.80 -3.60
CA LEU A 19 11.59 -7.42 -3.19
C LEU A 19 11.05 -6.24 -4.01
N GLN A 20 11.89 -5.32 -4.45
CA GLN A 20 11.47 -4.22 -5.33
C GLN A 20 11.09 -4.71 -6.73
N SER A 21 11.90 -5.60 -7.30
CA SER A 21 11.78 -6.02 -8.69
C SER A 21 10.84 -7.20 -8.93
N LYS A 22 10.60 -8.06 -7.93
CA LYS A 22 9.89 -9.35 -8.13
C LYS A 22 8.72 -9.52 -7.17
N SER A 23 7.49 -9.49 -7.72
CA SER A 23 6.27 -9.80 -6.95
C SER A 23 6.33 -11.17 -6.28
N ARG A 24 6.88 -12.18 -6.98
CA ARG A 24 7.05 -13.53 -6.43
C ARG A 24 7.88 -13.55 -5.15
N GLU A 25 8.90 -12.70 -5.03
CA GLU A 25 9.73 -12.63 -3.81
C GLU A 25 8.96 -11.99 -2.66
N ARG A 26 8.17 -10.93 -2.92
CA ARG A 26 7.28 -10.32 -1.92
C ARG A 26 6.28 -11.34 -1.36
N LYS A 27 5.57 -12.04 -2.24
CA LYS A 27 4.60 -13.09 -1.88
C LYS A 27 5.27 -14.23 -1.11
N LYS A 28 6.44 -14.70 -1.55
CA LYS A 28 7.16 -15.81 -0.92
C LYS A 28 7.65 -15.46 0.49
N GLN A 29 8.11 -14.22 0.70
CA GLN A 29 8.67 -13.79 1.98
C GLN A 29 7.63 -13.16 2.91
N ASN A 30 6.44 -12.88 2.40
CA ASN A 30 5.44 -12.03 3.02
C ASN A 30 5.98 -10.64 3.42
N LEU A 31 6.83 -10.07 2.57
CA LEU A 31 7.48 -8.78 2.81
C LEU A 31 7.32 -7.83 1.63
N ILE A 32 7.22 -6.54 1.96
CA ILE A 32 7.14 -5.44 1.00
C ILE A 32 8.26 -4.44 1.26
N VAL A 33 8.60 -3.64 0.24
CA VAL A 33 9.55 -2.53 0.36
C VAL A 33 8.79 -1.22 0.22
N ILE A 34 9.01 -0.34 1.18
CA ILE A 34 8.40 0.99 1.23
C ILE A 34 9.54 1.99 1.13
N GLU A 35 9.54 2.80 0.08
CA GLU A 35 10.50 3.88 -0.11
C GLU A 35 9.79 5.21 0.08
N GLY A 36 10.39 6.11 0.84
CA GLY A 36 9.84 7.44 1.07
C GLY A 36 9.45 7.68 2.52
N ARG A 37 9.86 8.85 3.04
CA ARG A 37 9.50 9.28 4.39
C ARG A 37 7.98 9.22 4.63
N LYS A 38 7.19 9.80 3.72
CA LYS A 38 5.75 9.95 3.90
C LYS A 38 5.03 8.59 3.86
N GLU A 39 5.44 7.74 2.93
CA GLU A 39 4.91 6.40 2.73
C GLU A 39 5.18 5.52 3.96
N ILE A 40 6.40 5.60 4.52
CA ILE A 40 6.79 4.87 5.72
C ILE A 40 6.00 5.38 6.94
N GLU A 41 5.88 6.70 7.12
CA GLU A 41 5.06 7.29 8.19
C GLU A 41 3.60 6.80 8.14
N LEU A 42 2.98 6.79 6.94
CA LEU A 42 1.61 6.30 6.78
C LEU A 42 1.48 4.80 7.03
N ALA A 43 2.46 4.00 6.61
CA ALA A 43 2.47 2.56 6.92
C ALA A 43 2.48 2.34 8.44
N PHE A 44 3.33 3.05 9.18
CA PHE A 44 3.36 2.99 10.63
C PHE A 44 2.05 3.43 11.28
N GLN A 45 1.49 4.57 10.85
CA GLN A 45 0.20 5.08 11.36
C GLN A 45 -0.95 4.11 11.08
N SER A 46 -0.85 3.34 10.00
CA SER A 46 -1.83 2.31 9.63
C SER A 46 -1.58 0.96 10.32
N GLY A 47 -0.64 0.89 11.26
CA GLY A 47 -0.33 -0.32 12.04
C GLY A 47 0.45 -1.38 11.27
N ILE A 48 1.06 -1.04 10.13
CA ILE A 48 1.87 -2.00 9.36
C ILE A 48 3.14 -2.35 10.13
N ASN A 49 3.44 -3.65 10.20
CA ASN A 49 4.58 -4.17 10.93
C ASN A 49 5.89 -3.97 10.15
N VAL A 50 6.56 -2.85 10.37
CA VAL A 50 7.88 -2.58 9.80
C VAL A 50 8.94 -3.37 10.56
N LYS A 51 9.71 -4.20 9.84
CA LYS A 51 10.76 -5.04 10.42
C LYS A 51 12.12 -4.38 10.41
N GLN A 52 12.42 -3.68 9.31
CA GLN A 52 13.76 -3.14 9.07
C GLN A 52 13.64 -1.75 8.46
N LEU A 53 14.44 -0.81 8.95
CA LEU A 53 14.53 0.54 8.45
C LEU A 53 15.98 0.84 8.05
N LEU A 54 16.20 1.11 6.77
CA LEU A 54 17.47 1.50 6.21
C LEU A 54 17.45 3.02 5.99
N TYR A 55 18.47 3.71 6.48
CA TYR A 55 18.59 5.16 6.33
C TYR A 55 19.99 5.59 5.89
N CYS A 56 20.06 6.65 5.09
CA CYS A 56 21.32 7.25 4.65
C CYS A 56 21.64 8.48 5.51
N ASN A 57 22.67 8.39 6.37
CA ASN A 57 23.01 9.47 7.31
C ASN A 57 23.48 10.77 6.62
N GLU A 58 23.85 10.72 5.34
CA GLU A 58 24.17 11.89 4.52
C GLU A 58 22.92 12.66 4.05
N ILE A 59 21.73 12.05 4.12
CA ILE A 59 20.45 12.63 3.68
C ILE A 59 19.54 12.92 4.88
N ILE A 60 19.45 11.99 5.83
CA ILE A 60 18.65 12.11 7.05
C ILE A 60 19.47 11.67 8.26
N SER A 61 19.55 12.52 9.27
CA SER A 61 20.37 12.22 10.46
C SER A 61 19.76 11.09 11.29
N SER A 62 20.61 10.27 11.91
CA SER A 62 20.16 9.20 12.82
C SER A 62 19.24 9.69 13.95
N SER A 63 19.45 10.90 14.47
CA SER A 63 18.60 11.49 15.52
C SER A 63 17.23 11.90 14.99
N GLU A 64 17.12 12.34 13.73
CA GLU A 64 15.84 12.61 13.08
C GLU A 64 15.07 11.31 12.83
N VAL A 65 15.75 10.26 12.36
CA VAL A 65 15.15 8.92 12.19
C VAL A 65 14.61 8.40 13.52
N GLN A 66 15.42 8.48 14.58
CA GLN A 66 14.97 8.06 15.92
C GLN A 66 13.75 8.85 16.37
N LYS A 67 13.75 10.19 16.26
CA LYS A 67 12.60 11.02 16.65
C LYS A 67 11.32 10.70 15.88
N MET A 68 11.44 10.43 14.58
CA MET A 68 10.29 10.11 13.74
C MET A 68 9.61 8.80 14.15
N PHE A 69 10.39 7.84 14.63
CA PHE A 69 9.93 6.48 14.93
C PHE A 69 10.05 6.11 16.42
N GLU A 70 10.30 7.08 17.30
CA GLU A 70 10.55 6.88 18.74
C GLU A 70 9.35 6.22 19.45
N ASN A 71 8.13 6.55 18.99
CA ASN A 71 6.88 6.03 19.54
C ASN A 71 6.36 4.79 18.79
N LEU A 72 7.11 4.28 17.81
CA LEU A 72 6.66 3.25 16.88
C LEU A 72 7.49 1.98 17.08
N SER A 73 6.89 0.98 17.74
CA SER A 73 7.35 -0.40 17.99
C SER A 73 8.83 -0.64 18.31
N ASN A 74 9.10 -1.29 19.45
CA ASN A 74 10.46 -1.58 19.92
C ASN A 74 11.26 -2.62 19.09
N ASP A 75 10.65 -3.27 18.10
CA ASP A 75 11.24 -4.42 17.38
C ASP A 75 11.85 -4.08 16.01
N ILE A 76 11.90 -2.80 15.62
CA ILE A 76 12.45 -2.39 14.31
C ILE A 76 13.97 -2.46 14.32
N GLN A 77 14.55 -3.13 13.32
CA GLN A 77 16.00 -3.13 13.09
C GLN A 77 16.43 -1.95 12.24
N TYR A 78 17.31 -1.11 12.77
CA TYR A 78 17.85 0.05 12.07
C TYR A 78 19.19 -0.27 11.42
N PHE A 79 19.35 0.15 10.16
CA PHE A 79 20.59 0.03 9.39
C PHE A 79 20.97 1.37 8.78
N GLU A 80 22.20 1.81 9.05
CA GLU A 80 22.77 2.94 8.30
C GLU A 80 23.33 2.40 6.98
N VAL A 81 23.03 3.05 5.86
CA VAL A 81 23.60 2.72 4.55
C VAL A 81 24.48 3.86 4.03
N SER A 82 25.53 3.53 3.28
CA SER A 82 26.27 4.54 2.52
C SER A 82 25.42 5.13 1.40
N ARG A 83 25.78 6.33 0.91
CA ARG A 83 25.10 6.94 -0.24
C ARG A 83 25.12 6.08 -1.51
N ASP A 84 26.23 5.37 -1.76
CA ASP A 84 26.34 4.42 -2.89
C ASP A 84 25.39 3.23 -2.76
N VAL A 85 25.17 2.72 -1.55
CA VAL A 85 24.19 1.66 -1.31
C VAL A 85 22.78 2.20 -1.44
N PHE A 86 22.52 3.37 -0.84
CA PHE A 86 21.21 4.01 -0.88
C PHE A 86 20.74 4.26 -2.31
N SER A 87 21.61 4.81 -3.17
CA SER A 87 21.28 5.13 -4.57
C SER A 87 20.91 3.90 -5.42
N LYS A 88 21.24 2.68 -4.97
CA LYS A 88 20.85 1.44 -5.64
C LYS A 88 19.51 0.88 -5.18
N ILE A 89 19.09 1.23 -3.97
CA ILE A 89 17.82 0.75 -3.38
C ILE A 89 16.76 1.83 -3.32
N SER A 90 17.07 3.07 -3.71
CA SER A 90 16.10 4.15 -3.84
C SER A 90 15.89 4.50 -5.31
N TYR A 91 14.65 4.80 -5.67
CA TYR A 91 14.28 5.24 -7.01
C TYR A 91 14.67 6.71 -7.24
N ARG A 92 14.70 7.55 -6.20
CA ARG A 92 15.17 8.95 -6.28
C ARG A 92 15.90 9.35 -5.00
N GLU A 93 16.91 10.22 -5.11
CA GLU A 93 17.54 10.82 -3.92
C GLU A 93 16.55 11.66 -3.08
N THR A 94 15.48 12.18 -3.70
CA THR A 94 14.46 13.01 -3.03
C THR A 94 13.51 12.23 -2.12
N THR A 95 13.64 10.90 -1.98
CA THR A 95 12.73 10.10 -1.15
C THR A 95 12.98 10.19 0.35
N GLY A 96 13.76 11.19 0.79
CA GLY A 96 13.95 11.50 2.21
C GLY A 96 14.91 10.55 2.93
N GLY A 97 15.74 9.81 2.19
CA GLY A 97 16.83 9.03 2.78
C GLY A 97 16.40 7.75 3.48
N LEU A 98 15.17 7.28 3.28
CA LEU A 98 14.57 6.15 4.00
C LEU A 98 14.03 5.06 3.07
N VAL A 99 14.34 3.81 3.41
CA VAL A 99 13.75 2.59 2.82
C VAL A 99 13.42 1.63 3.95
N ALA A 100 12.19 1.12 3.96
CA ALA A 100 11.73 0.15 4.94
C ALA A 100 11.41 -1.20 4.30
N ILE A 101 11.58 -2.26 5.09
CA ILE A 101 11.02 -3.59 4.82
C ILE A 101 9.95 -3.84 5.86
N ALA A 102 8.74 -4.16 5.40
CA ALA A 102 7.58 -4.40 6.26
C ALA A 102 6.87 -5.70 5.87
N GLU A 103 6.10 -6.26 6.79
CA GLU A 103 5.18 -7.37 6.47
C GLU A 103 4.12 -6.91 5.47
N THR A 104 3.78 -7.78 4.52
CA THR A 104 2.65 -7.53 3.63
C THR A 104 1.38 -7.49 4.48
N PRO A 105 0.53 -6.47 4.35
CA PRO A 105 -0.77 -6.48 5.01
C PRO A 105 -1.63 -7.62 4.49
N GLU A 106 -2.25 -8.37 5.40
CA GLU A 106 -3.26 -9.38 5.08
C GLU A 106 -4.63 -8.81 5.44
N LYS A 107 -5.39 -8.41 4.43
CA LYS A 107 -6.77 -7.91 4.56
C LYS A 107 -7.69 -8.74 3.68
N ASN A 108 -8.84 -9.11 4.22
CA ASN A 108 -9.88 -9.89 3.57
C ASN A 108 -11.22 -9.16 3.61
N LEU A 109 -12.19 -9.61 2.81
CA LEU A 109 -13.54 -9.02 2.74
C LEU A 109 -14.25 -8.97 4.10
N CYS A 110 -13.93 -9.88 5.02
CA CYS A 110 -14.50 -9.89 6.37
C CYS A 110 -13.99 -8.77 7.27
N ASP A 111 -12.87 -8.14 6.92
CA ASP A 111 -12.26 -7.07 7.71
C ASP A 111 -12.90 -5.71 7.41
N LEU A 112 -13.64 -5.59 6.29
CA LEU A 112 -14.37 -4.39 5.92
C LEU A 112 -15.51 -4.10 6.89
N LYS A 113 -15.50 -2.88 7.45
CA LYS A 113 -16.55 -2.39 8.32
C LYS A 113 -17.71 -1.85 7.50
N ILE A 114 -18.92 -2.27 7.84
CA ILE A 114 -20.16 -1.80 7.20
C ILE A 114 -20.99 -1.07 8.25
N THR A 115 -21.21 0.22 8.04
CA THR A 115 -21.83 1.12 9.05
C THR A 115 -23.24 1.60 8.68
N GLY A 116 -23.82 1.06 7.59
CA GLY A 116 -25.18 1.41 7.12
C GLY A 116 -25.22 2.57 6.12
N LYS A 117 -24.09 3.23 5.87
CA LYS A 117 -23.87 4.21 4.79
C LYS A 117 -22.48 4.03 4.15
N SER A 118 -22.01 2.78 4.07
CA SER A 118 -20.66 2.51 3.59
C SER A 118 -20.58 2.56 2.06
N VAL A 119 -19.49 3.14 1.56
CA VAL A 119 -19.19 3.27 0.14
C VAL A 119 -17.99 2.41 -0.20
N PHE A 120 -18.17 1.46 -1.10
CA PHE A 120 -17.10 0.60 -1.60
C PHE A 120 -16.82 0.88 -3.08
N VAL A 121 -15.58 0.66 -3.49
CA VAL A 121 -15.17 0.68 -4.89
C VAL A 121 -14.66 -0.70 -5.26
N ILE A 122 -15.22 -1.28 -6.31
CA ILE A 122 -14.78 -2.54 -6.88
C ILE A 122 -14.08 -2.22 -8.19
N LEU A 123 -12.85 -2.69 -8.33
CA LEU A 123 -12.04 -2.53 -9.52
C LEU A 123 -11.84 -3.89 -10.17
N GLU A 124 -12.19 -4.00 -11.44
CA GLU A 124 -11.91 -5.18 -12.25
C GLU A 124 -10.60 -4.98 -13.02
N SER A 125 -9.70 -5.96 -12.97
CA SER A 125 -8.53 -6.03 -13.87
C SER A 125 -7.62 -4.78 -13.86
N VAL A 126 -7.29 -4.24 -12.69
CA VAL A 126 -6.39 -3.07 -12.61
C VAL A 126 -4.98 -3.40 -13.14
N GLU A 127 -4.66 -2.90 -14.33
CA GLU A 127 -3.42 -3.23 -15.04
C GLU A 127 -2.19 -2.47 -14.52
N LYS A 128 -2.33 -1.16 -14.28
CA LYS A 128 -1.20 -0.26 -14.03
C LYS A 128 -1.10 0.12 -12.55
N PRO A 129 0.07 -0.03 -11.91
CA PRO A 129 0.31 0.41 -10.53
C PRO A 129 -0.07 1.88 -10.27
N GLY A 130 0.09 2.73 -11.27
CA GLY A 130 -0.27 4.15 -11.18
C GLY A 130 -1.77 4.39 -11.03
N ASN A 131 -2.61 3.58 -11.68
CA ASN A 131 -4.07 3.69 -11.55
C ASN A 131 -4.50 3.29 -10.15
N LEU A 132 -3.99 2.16 -9.65
CA LEU A 132 -4.23 1.74 -8.27
C LEU A 132 -3.81 2.82 -7.26
N GLY A 133 -2.64 3.42 -7.46
CA GLY A 133 -2.17 4.50 -6.59
C GLY A 133 -3.07 5.73 -6.62
N ALA A 134 -3.55 6.13 -7.80
CA ALA A 134 -4.50 7.23 -7.92
C ALA A 134 -5.84 6.91 -7.23
N ILE A 135 -6.36 5.70 -7.40
CA ILE A 135 -7.61 5.28 -6.77
C ILE A 135 -7.47 5.22 -5.25
N ALA A 136 -6.35 4.72 -4.73
CA ALA A 136 -6.07 4.74 -3.29
C ALA A 136 -6.09 6.17 -2.74
N ARG A 137 -5.56 7.15 -3.47
CA ARG A 137 -5.62 8.57 -3.06
C ARG A 137 -7.03 9.15 -3.11
N ILE A 138 -7.82 8.76 -4.11
CA ILE A 138 -9.23 9.17 -4.20
C ILE A 138 -10.02 8.58 -3.05
N ALA A 139 -9.81 7.30 -2.74
CA ALA A 139 -10.46 6.62 -1.63
C ALA A 139 -10.17 7.31 -0.28
N ASP A 140 -8.89 7.59 -0.02
CA ASP A 140 -8.43 8.31 1.18
C ASP A 140 -9.11 9.68 1.34
N GLY A 141 -9.22 10.42 0.24
CA GLY A 141 -9.78 11.78 0.25
C GLY A 141 -11.31 11.86 0.20
N SER A 142 -11.98 10.80 -0.23
CA SER A 142 -13.42 10.80 -0.51
C SER A 142 -14.24 10.04 0.53
N GLY A 143 -13.60 9.48 1.56
CA GLY A 143 -14.27 8.73 2.62
C GLY A 143 -14.85 7.40 2.12
N ILE A 144 -14.19 6.76 1.15
CA ILE A 144 -14.54 5.41 0.71
C ILE A 144 -14.13 4.43 1.81
N ASP A 145 -15.06 3.56 2.23
CA ASP A 145 -14.85 2.60 3.32
C ASP A 145 -13.98 1.40 2.91
N GLY A 146 -13.86 1.12 1.61
CA GLY A 146 -12.98 0.06 1.12
C GLY A 146 -12.86 0.01 -0.40
N VAL A 147 -11.70 -0.45 -0.86
CA VAL A 147 -11.43 -0.72 -2.28
C VAL A 147 -11.18 -2.20 -2.45
N ILE A 148 -11.96 -2.85 -3.30
CA ILE A 148 -11.87 -4.26 -3.58
C ILE A 148 -11.33 -4.41 -5.00
N VAL A 149 -10.20 -5.09 -5.16
CA VAL A 149 -9.59 -5.38 -6.45
C VAL A 149 -9.87 -6.83 -6.78
N THR A 150 -10.61 -7.05 -7.85
CA THR A 150 -10.86 -8.39 -8.41
C THR A 150 -9.90 -8.65 -9.55
N GLU A 151 -9.41 -9.88 -9.62
CA GLU A 151 -8.49 -10.34 -10.68
C GLU A 151 -7.30 -9.37 -10.92
N PRO A 152 -6.52 -9.03 -9.88
CA PRO A 152 -5.47 -8.03 -10.03
C PRO A 152 -4.40 -8.51 -11.00
N LEU A 153 -4.27 -7.78 -12.12
CA LEU A 153 -3.18 -7.96 -13.07
C LEU A 153 -1.85 -7.38 -12.55
N THR A 154 -1.92 -6.54 -11.50
CA THR A 154 -0.77 -5.92 -10.86
C THR A 154 -0.74 -6.22 -9.36
N ASP A 155 0.46 -6.35 -8.81
CA ASP A 155 0.66 -6.50 -7.38
C ASP A 155 0.37 -5.18 -6.66
N ILE A 156 -0.61 -5.17 -5.75
CA ILE A 156 -1.06 -3.96 -5.06
C ILE A 156 0.02 -3.33 -4.17
N TYR A 157 0.99 -4.13 -3.69
CA TYR A 157 2.13 -3.66 -2.89
C TYR A 157 3.42 -3.59 -3.71
N ASN A 158 3.30 -3.47 -5.03
CA ASN A 158 4.43 -3.06 -5.87
C ASN A 158 4.95 -1.69 -5.40
N PRO A 159 6.28 -1.48 -5.29
CA PRO A 159 6.84 -0.17 -4.94
C PRO A 159 6.30 1.00 -5.77
N ASN A 160 5.98 0.76 -7.05
CA ASN A 160 5.38 1.79 -7.91
C ASN A 160 3.94 2.15 -7.51
N ALA A 161 3.14 1.19 -7.04
CA ALA A 161 1.79 1.45 -6.56
C ALA A 161 1.82 2.21 -5.23
N ILE A 162 2.67 1.76 -4.29
CA ILE A 162 2.90 2.44 -3.01
C ILE A 162 3.29 3.90 -3.24
N ARG A 163 4.29 4.14 -4.10
CA ARG A 163 4.75 5.49 -4.45
C ARG A 163 3.68 6.32 -5.16
N ALA A 164 2.98 5.75 -6.15
CA ALA A 164 1.93 6.48 -6.86
C ALA A 164 0.78 6.87 -5.93
N SER A 165 0.53 6.07 -4.88
CA SER A 165 -0.46 6.36 -3.84
C SER A 165 0.01 7.37 -2.79
N LEU A 166 1.30 7.73 -2.74
CA LEU A 166 1.90 8.49 -1.63
C LEU A 166 1.67 7.83 -0.26
N GLY A 167 1.55 6.50 -0.22
CA GLY A 167 1.30 5.72 0.99
C GLY A 167 -0.18 5.52 1.34
N CYS A 168 -1.12 6.13 0.61
CA CYS A 168 -2.57 5.95 0.83
C CYS A 168 -3.03 4.48 0.63
N VAL A 169 -2.20 3.63 0.01
CA VAL A 169 -2.44 2.18 -0.07
C VAL A 169 -2.50 1.51 1.31
N PHE A 170 -1.91 2.13 2.35
CA PHE A 170 -1.90 1.57 3.72
C PHE A 170 -3.05 2.10 4.58
N THR A 171 -3.48 3.34 4.37
CA THR A 171 -4.54 3.98 5.14
C THR A 171 -5.93 3.47 4.74
N ASN A 172 -6.10 3.04 3.48
CA ASN A 172 -7.34 2.46 3.00
C ASN A 172 -7.37 0.94 3.19
N ASP A 173 -8.58 0.39 3.32
CA ASP A 173 -8.82 -1.04 3.24
C ASP A 173 -8.88 -1.47 1.77
N ILE A 174 -7.70 -1.72 1.19
CA ILE A 174 -7.54 -2.28 -0.15
C ILE A 174 -7.43 -3.79 -0.03
N ILE A 175 -8.39 -4.50 -0.59
CA ILE A 175 -8.52 -5.96 -0.50
C ILE A 175 -8.45 -6.55 -1.89
N VAL A 176 -7.73 -7.66 -2.02
CA VAL A 176 -7.78 -8.51 -3.21
C VAL A 176 -8.70 -9.68 -2.92
N ALA A 177 -9.69 -9.91 -3.76
CA ALA A 177 -10.62 -11.03 -3.63
C ALA A 177 -11.02 -11.58 -4.99
N GLU A 178 -11.42 -12.86 -5.03
CA GLU A 178 -12.00 -13.47 -6.22
C GLU A 178 -13.36 -12.84 -6.51
N PHE A 179 -13.71 -12.69 -7.80
CA PHE A 179 -14.95 -12.04 -8.20
C PHE A 179 -16.20 -12.70 -7.56
N SER A 180 -16.22 -14.03 -7.52
CA SER A 180 -17.31 -14.79 -6.89
C SER A 180 -17.49 -14.47 -5.39
N ASP A 181 -16.40 -14.37 -4.63
CA ASP A 181 -16.43 -14.01 -3.21
C ASP A 181 -16.96 -12.59 -3.00
N VAL A 182 -16.63 -11.67 -3.90
CA VAL A 182 -17.13 -10.29 -3.86
C VAL A 182 -18.64 -10.25 -4.07
N ILE A 183 -19.16 -10.99 -5.05
CA ILE A 183 -20.61 -11.11 -5.29
C ILE A 183 -21.32 -11.66 -4.05
N ASP A 184 -20.82 -12.75 -3.48
CA ASP A 184 -21.39 -13.35 -2.28
C ASP A 184 -21.36 -12.39 -1.09
N TRP A 185 -20.26 -11.65 -0.93
CA TRP A 185 -20.12 -10.63 0.12
C TRP A 185 -21.11 -9.47 -0.06
N LEU A 186 -21.30 -8.97 -1.29
CA LEU A 186 -22.28 -7.91 -1.58
C LEU A 186 -23.71 -8.37 -1.23
N GLN A 187 -24.08 -9.59 -1.64
CA GLN A 187 -25.41 -10.15 -1.36
C GLN A 187 -25.65 -10.36 0.12
N LYS A 188 -24.70 -11.00 0.82
CA LYS A 188 -24.77 -11.26 2.26
C LYS A 188 -24.98 -9.98 3.07
N ASN A 189 -24.30 -8.90 2.67
CA ASN A 189 -24.31 -7.62 3.37
C ASN A 189 -25.36 -6.63 2.83
N LYS A 190 -26.17 -7.04 1.84
CA LYS A 190 -27.21 -6.21 1.21
C LYS A 190 -26.66 -4.88 0.68
N ILE A 191 -25.49 -4.93 0.04
CA ILE A 191 -24.83 -3.77 -0.54
C ILE A 191 -25.32 -3.59 -1.97
N LYS A 192 -25.81 -2.40 -2.31
CA LYS A 192 -26.32 -2.09 -3.64
C LYS A 192 -25.18 -1.73 -4.58
N SER A 193 -24.99 -2.51 -5.65
CA SER A 193 -23.91 -2.29 -6.61
C SER A 193 -24.36 -1.44 -7.82
N TYR A 194 -23.49 -0.56 -8.29
CA TYR A 194 -23.65 0.26 -9.48
C TYR A 194 -22.45 0.08 -10.41
N ALA A 195 -22.67 -0.33 -11.65
CA ALA A 195 -21.61 -0.42 -12.65
C ALA A 195 -21.53 0.86 -13.49
N ALA A 196 -20.31 1.37 -13.67
CA ALA A 196 -20.06 2.50 -14.54
C ALA A 196 -19.86 2.02 -15.99
N GLU A 197 -20.85 2.27 -16.86
CA GLU A 197 -20.80 1.86 -18.27
C GLU A 197 -20.99 3.03 -19.23
N LEU A 198 -20.36 2.96 -20.40
CA LEU A 198 -20.51 3.96 -21.47
C LEU A 198 -21.95 4.06 -22.01
N LYS A 199 -22.70 2.96 -21.93
CA LYS A 199 -24.11 2.88 -22.39
C LYS A 199 -25.05 2.64 -21.21
N ALA A 200 -24.78 3.27 -20.07
CA ALA A 200 -25.59 3.14 -18.88
C ALA A 200 -27.05 3.52 -19.13
N SER A 201 -27.97 2.78 -18.51
CA SER A 201 -29.41 3.03 -18.56
C SER A 201 -29.84 4.28 -17.78
N GLU A 202 -28.97 4.76 -16.87
CA GLU A 202 -29.23 5.90 -15.98
C GLU A 202 -27.98 6.77 -15.84
N LEU A 203 -28.18 8.09 -15.73
CA LEU A 203 -27.09 9.03 -15.45
C LEU A 203 -26.67 8.93 -13.98
N TYR A 204 -25.36 8.87 -13.70
CA TYR A 204 -24.84 8.62 -12.34
C TYR A 204 -25.39 9.56 -11.26
N HIS A 205 -25.65 10.83 -11.58
CA HIS A 205 -26.16 11.83 -10.63
C HIS A 205 -27.65 11.69 -10.31
N LYS A 206 -28.35 10.77 -10.98
CA LYS A 206 -29.76 10.45 -10.71
C LYS A 206 -29.95 9.17 -9.89
N ALA A 207 -28.90 8.34 -9.84
CA ALA A 207 -28.93 7.08 -9.12
C ALA A 207 -29.13 7.30 -7.60
N ASP A 208 -29.97 6.48 -6.99
CA ASP A 208 -30.21 6.50 -5.54
C ASP A 208 -29.08 5.84 -4.75
N ILE A 209 -28.04 6.62 -4.45
CA ILE A 209 -26.82 6.15 -3.75
C ILE A 209 -26.97 6.14 -2.22
N GLN A 210 -28.18 6.00 -1.69
CA GLN A 210 -28.41 5.87 -0.24
C GLN A 210 -28.08 4.47 0.29
N GLY A 211 -27.64 4.42 1.55
CA GLY A 211 -27.33 3.17 2.25
C GLY A 211 -25.92 2.65 1.93
N ASN A 212 -25.74 1.33 2.00
CA ASN A 212 -24.47 0.70 1.64
C ASN A 212 -24.41 0.51 0.12
N VAL A 213 -23.40 1.08 -0.52
CA VAL A 213 -23.26 1.05 -1.98
C VAL A 213 -21.87 0.57 -2.39
N ALA A 214 -21.80 -0.07 -3.54
CA ALA A 214 -20.54 -0.43 -4.20
C ALA A 214 -20.55 0.10 -5.64
N PHE A 215 -19.49 0.78 -6.05
CA PHE A 215 -19.30 1.22 -7.44
C PHE A 215 -18.31 0.29 -8.13
N VAL A 216 -18.71 -0.28 -9.26
CA VAL A 216 -17.90 -1.19 -10.07
C VAL A 216 -17.35 -0.42 -11.26
N PHE A 217 -16.02 -0.49 -11.44
CA PHE A 217 -15.27 0.15 -12.52
C PHE A 217 -14.36 -0.84 -13.24
#